data_AF-A0A0M2V6J0-F1
#
_entry.id   AF-A0A0M2V6J0-F1
#
_cell.length_a   1.000
_cell.length_b   1.000
_cell.length_c   1.000
_cell.angle_alpha   90.00
_cell.angle_beta   90.00
_cell.angle_gamma   90.00
#
_symmetry.space_group_name_H-M   'P 1'
#
loop_
_entity.id
_entity.type
_entity.pdbx_description
1 polymer ?
#
loop_
_entity_poly.entity_id
_entity_poly.type
_entity_poly.pdbx_seq_one_letter_code
_entity_poly.pdbx_strand_id
1 'polypeptide(L)'
;MVYFLGILMGYFIGTNSLVEKQAKRFVGCHYSNKTVGLMSELGVFGGWLCILPAAYFVSSDYGNGFLEGLYFILAVFGGAFVSGLLQIPGVNYLFSALTIFINIGLVIAIYSVT
;
A
#
# COMPACT_ATOMS: atom_id res chain seq x y z
N MET A 1 -7.59 13.82 7.18
CA MET A 1 -7.11 13.61 5.79
C MET A 1 -5.96 12.61 5.73
N VAL A 2 -4.93 12.76 6.57
CA VAL A 2 -3.76 11.86 6.62
C VAL A 2 -4.11 10.39 6.87
N TYR A 3 -5.06 10.11 7.76
CA TYR A 3 -5.56 8.75 8.02
C TYR A 3 -6.23 8.08 6.81
N PHE A 4 -6.94 8.86 5.99
CA PHE A 4 -7.54 8.35 4.76
C PHE A 4 -6.46 8.01 3.73
N LEU A 5 -5.40 8.80 3.63
CA LEU A 5 -4.22 8.48 2.82
C LEU A 5 -3.54 7.20 3.33
N GLY A 6 -3.46 7.01 4.65
CA GLY A 6 -2.99 5.76 5.26
C GLY A 6 -3.84 4.55 4.86
N ILE A 7 -5.17 4.66 4.92
CA ILE A 7 -6.09 3.60 4.44
C ILE A 7 -5.85 3.29 2.96
N LEU A 8 -5.67 4.31 2.11
CA LEU A 8 -5.38 4.11 0.69
C LEU A 8 -4.04 3.40 0.48
N MET A 9 -2.98 3.83 1.17
CA MET A 9 -1.67 3.17 1.10
C MET A 9 -1.80 1.69 1.46
N GLY A 10 -2.47 1.41 2.59
CA GLY A 10 -2.75 0.06 3.05
C GLY A 10 -3.54 -0.77 2.04
N TYR A 11 -4.55 -0.18 1.40
CA TYR A 11 -5.38 -0.84 0.40
C TYR A 11 -4.52 -1.34 -0.78
N PHE A 12 -3.68 -0.48 -1.37
CA PHE A 12 -2.83 -0.89 -2.49
C PHE A 12 -1.80 -1.96 -2.11
N ILE A 13 -1.22 -1.85 -0.91
CA ILE A 13 -0.27 -2.84 -0.39
C ILE A 13 -0.97 -4.20 -0.19
N GLY A 14 -2.17 -4.19 0.37
CA GLY A 14 -2.97 -5.39 0.57
C GLY A 14 -3.39 -6.03 -0.75
N THR A 15 -3.88 -5.23 -1.71
CA THR A 15 -4.19 -5.71 -3.07
C THR A 15 -2.98 -6.35 -3.75
N ASN A 16 -1.79 -5.75 -3.63
CA ASN A 16 -0.57 -6.32 -4.17
C ASN A 16 -0.22 -7.67 -3.53
N SER A 17 -0.24 -7.73 -2.19
CA SER A 17 0.03 -8.98 -1.47
C SER A 17 -0.94 -10.10 -1.85
N LEU A 18 -2.20 -9.78 -2.12
CA LEU A 18 -3.20 -10.75 -2.57
C LEU A 18 -2.91 -11.25 -3.99
N VAL A 19 -2.58 -10.35 -4.92
CA VAL A 19 -2.25 -10.71 -6.31
C VAL A 19 -0.98 -11.56 -6.35
N GLU A 20 0.05 -11.21 -5.59
CA GLU A 20 1.28 -12.01 -5.46
C GLU A 20 1.00 -13.43 -4.93
N LYS A 21 0.13 -13.54 -3.92
CA LYS A 21 -0.28 -14.85 -3.39
C LYS A 21 -1.09 -15.65 -4.41
N GLN A 22 -1.97 -15.00 -5.17
CA GLN A 22 -2.76 -15.65 -6.23
C GLN A 22 -1.87 -16.11 -7.38
N ALA A 23 -0.93 -15.27 -7.84
CA ALA A 23 0.04 -15.61 -8.85
C ALA A 23 0.84 -16.86 -8.43
N LYS A 24 1.40 -16.87 -7.22
CA LYS A 24 2.20 -18.00 -6.70
C LYS A 24 1.40 -19.29 -6.48
N ARG A 25 0.09 -19.20 -6.23
CA ARG A 25 -0.77 -20.35 -5.89
C ARG A 25 -1.42 -21.02 -7.10
N PHE A 26 -1.70 -20.28 -8.18
CA PHE A 26 -2.41 -20.81 -9.35
C PHE A 26 -1.54 -20.78 -10.61
N VAL A 27 -1.30 -21.95 -11.18
CA VAL A 27 -0.59 -22.12 -12.45
C VAL A 27 -1.36 -21.39 -13.55
N GLY A 28 -0.72 -20.44 -14.25
CA GLY A 28 -1.33 -19.62 -15.29
C GLY A 28 -1.89 -18.26 -14.85
N CYS A 29 -1.99 -17.97 -13.54
CA CYS A 29 -2.40 -16.66 -13.01
C CYS A 29 -1.22 -15.68 -12.81
N HIS A 30 -0.13 -15.90 -13.54
CA HIS A 30 1.05 -15.03 -13.51
C HIS A 30 0.94 -13.90 -14.52
N TYR A 31 1.66 -12.82 -14.27
CA TYR A 31 1.81 -11.76 -15.26
C TYR A 31 2.41 -12.33 -16.55
N SER A 32 1.73 -12.12 -17.68
CA SER A 32 2.26 -12.46 -19.00
C SER A 32 3.55 -11.69 -19.30
N ASN A 33 3.65 -10.45 -18.80
CA ASN A 33 4.84 -9.62 -18.90
C ASN A 33 5.71 -9.74 -17.63
N LYS A 34 6.93 -10.24 -17.79
CA LYS A 34 7.92 -10.40 -16.71
C LYS A 34 8.25 -9.09 -15.99
N THR A 35 8.30 -7.97 -16.71
CA THR A 35 8.59 -6.65 -16.13
C THR A 35 7.49 -6.19 -15.19
N VAL A 36 6.23 -6.47 -15.53
CA VAL A 36 5.06 -6.12 -14.69
C VAL A 36 5.01 -7.01 -13.44
N GLY A 37 5.38 -8.29 -13.57
CA GLY A 37 5.55 -9.18 -12.42
C GLY A 37 6.62 -8.69 -11.46
N LEU A 38 7.77 -8.24 -11.97
CA LEU A 38 8.85 -7.70 -11.13
C LEU A 38 8.43 -6.40 -10.42
N MET A 39 7.67 -5.52 -11.09
CA MET A 39 7.07 -4.34 -10.46
C MET A 39 6.08 -4.70 -9.34
N SER A 40 5.27 -5.74 -9.53
CA SER A 40 4.37 -6.26 -8.51
C SER A 40 5.15 -6.76 -7.28
N GLU A 41 6.18 -7.58 -7.48
CA GLU A 41 7.03 -8.10 -6.39
C GLU A 41 7.73 -6.98 -5.62
N LEU A 42 8.28 -5.99 -6.34
CA LEU A 42 8.86 -4.78 -5.75
C LEU A 42 7.82 -3.97 -4.97
N GLY A 43 6.57 -3.94 -5.44
CA GLY A 43 5.48 -3.20 -4.81
C GLY A 43 5.09 -3.73 -3.43
N VAL A 44 5.26 -5.03 -3.15
CA VAL A 44 5.05 -5.56 -1.79
C VAL A 44 6.08 -4.96 -0.84
N PHE A 45 7.37 -5.16 -1.13
CA PHE A 45 8.44 -4.71 -0.24
C PHE A 45 8.51 -3.17 -0.18
N GLY A 46 8.50 -2.53 -1.34
CA GLY A 46 8.56 -1.07 -1.48
C GLY A 46 7.33 -0.36 -0.90
N GLY A 47 6.14 -0.92 -1.07
CA GLY A 47 4.91 -0.38 -0.49
C GLY A 47 4.95 -0.36 1.03
N TRP A 48 5.40 -1.44 1.67
CA TRP A 48 5.57 -1.47 3.13
C TRP A 48 6.65 -0.49 3.61
N LEU A 49 7.74 -0.34 2.86
CA LEU A 49 8.78 0.65 3.16
C LEU A 49 8.28 2.08 3.09
N CYS A 50 7.34 2.40 2.20
CA CYS A 50 6.73 3.73 2.11
C CYS A 50 5.91 4.11 3.35
N ILE A 51 5.44 3.17 4.16
CA ILE A 51 4.67 3.48 5.37
C ILE A 51 5.54 4.13 6.44
N LEU A 52 6.82 3.74 6.55
CA LEU A 52 7.73 4.26 7.58
C LEU A 52 7.95 5.77 7.51
N PRO A 53 8.35 6.36 6.35
CA PRO A 53 8.49 7.81 6.24
C PRO A 53 7.16 8.53 6.39
N ALA A 54 6.06 7.97 5.88
CA ALA A 54 4.72 8.54 6.09
C ALA A 54 4.35 8.60 7.57
N ALA A 55 4.52 7.50 8.30
CA ALA A 55 4.26 7.42 9.74
C ALA A 55 5.15 8.39 10.53
N TYR A 56 6.41 8.58 10.11
CA TYR A 56 7.30 9.57 10.69
C TYR A 56 6.76 11.00 10.52
N PHE A 57 6.35 11.39 9.31
CA PHE A 57 5.79 12.73 9.07
C PHE A 57 4.53 13.00 9.89
N VAL A 58 3.62 12.02 9.96
CA VAL A 58 2.44 12.12 10.84
C VAL A 58 2.85 12.25 12.31
N SER A 59 3.86 11.51 12.75
CA SER A 59 4.32 11.55 14.14
C SER A 59 5.02 12.86 14.48
N SER A 60 5.70 13.51 13.52
CA SER A 60 6.45 14.74 13.80
C SER A 60 5.60 16.00 13.89
N ASP A 61 4.44 16.01 13.23
CA ASP A 61 3.61 17.20 13.08
C ASP A 61 2.64 17.42 14.27
N TYR A 62 2.24 16.34 14.94
CA TYR A 62 1.23 16.40 16.01
C TYR A 62 1.86 16.40 17.41
N GLY A 63 1.26 17.16 18.33
CA GLY A 63 1.74 17.32 19.71
C GLY A 63 1.87 16.02 20.53
N ASN A 64 1.18 14.94 20.14
CA ASN A 64 1.36 13.60 20.68
C ASN A 64 1.79 12.60 19.60
N GLY A 65 2.97 12.86 19.03
CA GLY A 65 3.49 12.20 17.83
C GLY A 65 3.47 10.67 17.82
N PHE A 66 3.76 10.03 18.95
CA PHE A 66 3.74 8.57 19.04
C PHE A 66 2.33 7.99 18.85
N LEU A 67 1.31 8.64 19.43
CA LEU A 67 -0.07 8.17 19.36
C LEU A 67 -0.64 8.32 17.95
N GLU A 68 -0.34 9.44 17.29
CA GLU A 68 -0.79 9.73 15.92
C GLU A 68 -0.10 8.81 14.90
N GLY A 69 1.19 8.53 15.09
CA GLY A 69 1.90 7.49 14.34
C GLY A 69 1.28 6.11 14.48
N LEU A 70 0.89 5.72 15.70
CA LEU A 70 0.17 4.46 15.93
C LEU A 70 -1.20 4.41 15.24
N TYR A 71 -1.98 5.49 15.34
CA TYR A 71 -3.27 5.57 14.64
C TYR A 71 -3.10 5.53 13.12
N PHE A 72 -2.03 6.12 12.60
CA PHE A 72 -1.73 6.05 11.16
C PHE A 72 -1.41 4.62 10.74
N ILE A 73 -0.58 3.90 11.49
CA ILE A 73 -0.26 2.49 11.23
C ILE A 73 -1.54 1.63 11.30
N LEU A 74 -2.41 1.87 12.28
CA LEU A 74 -3.71 1.18 12.37
C LEU A 74 -4.59 1.47 11.15
N ALA A 75 -4.61 2.71 10.65
CA ALA A 75 -5.34 3.09 9.44
C ALA A 75 -4.81 2.34 8.21
N VAL A 76 -3.49 2.19 8.08
CA VAL A 76 -2.85 1.40 7.02
C VAL A 76 -3.23 -0.08 7.12
N PHE A 77 -3.19 -0.68 8.31
CA PHE A 77 -3.67 -2.06 8.49
C PHE A 77 -5.16 -2.21 8.16
N GLY A 78 -5.98 -1.22 8.52
CA GLY A 78 -7.39 -1.18 8.15
C GLY A 78 -7.58 -1.18 6.62
N GLY A 79 -6.79 -0.37 5.90
CA GLY A 79 -6.78 -0.35 4.43
C GLY A 79 -6.39 -1.70 3.82
N ALA A 80 -5.33 -2.31 4.34
CA ALA A 80 -4.89 -3.63 3.89
C ALA A 80 -5.96 -4.71 4.15
N PHE A 81 -6.68 -4.63 5.27
CA PHE A 81 -7.80 -5.53 5.56
C PHE A 81 -8.97 -5.32 4.59
N VAL A 82 -9.34 -4.06 4.31
CA VAL A 82 -10.40 -3.70 3.36
C VAL A 82 -10.08 -4.20 1.95
N SER A 83 -8.81 -4.21 1.54
CA SER A 83 -8.40 -4.77 0.23
C SER A 83 -8.76 -6.25 0.07
N GLY A 84 -8.83 -7.00 1.17
CA GLY A 84 -9.27 -8.39 1.17
C GLY A 84 -10.77 -8.55 0.96
N LEU A 85 -11.56 -7.57 1.42
CA LEU A 85 -13.02 -7.56 1.32
C LEU A 85 -13.52 -6.97 -0.01
N LEU A 86 -12.88 -5.90 -0.48
CA LEU A 86 -13.22 -5.19 -1.71
C LEU A 86 -12.19 -5.52 -2.79
N GLN A 87 -12.38 -6.67 -3.44
CA GLN A 87 -11.54 -7.07 -4.57
C GLN A 87 -12.23 -6.75 -5.90
N ILE A 88 -11.49 -6.16 -6.84
CA ILE A 88 -11.94 -5.96 -8.22
C ILE A 88 -11.03 -6.81 -9.13
N PRO A 89 -11.42 -8.07 -9.45
CA PRO A 89 -10.53 -9.07 -10.04
C PRO A 89 -9.78 -8.62 -11.30
N GLY A 90 -10.40 -7.79 -12.14
CA GLY A 90 -9.79 -7.27 -13.37
C GLY A 90 -8.80 -6.12 -13.17
N VAL A 91 -8.88 -5.39 -12.05
CA VAL A 91 -8.07 -4.20 -11.80
C VAL A 91 -6.98 -4.47 -10.77
N ASN A 92 -7.13 -5.52 -9.95
CA ASN A 92 -6.16 -5.90 -8.92
C ASN A 92 -4.75 -6.08 -9.48
N TYR A 93 -4.57 -6.70 -10.65
CA TYR A 93 -3.26 -6.87 -11.30
C TYR A 93 -2.62 -5.53 -11.70
N LEU A 94 -3.43 -4.58 -12.18
CA LEU A 94 -2.95 -3.23 -12.49
C LEU A 94 -2.54 -2.48 -11.22
N PHE A 95 -3.38 -2.55 -10.19
CA PHE A 95 -3.11 -1.92 -8.89
C PHE A 95 -1.87 -2.49 -8.23
N SER A 96 -1.66 -3.81 -8.31
CA SER A 96 -0.47 -4.49 -7.80
C SER A 96 0.79 -3.97 -8.48
N ALA A 97 0.81 -3.88 -9.81
CA ALA A 97 1.96 -3.35 -10.56
C ALA A 97 2.25 -1.86 -10.27
N LEU A 98 1.22 -1.06 -10.01
CA LEU A 98 1.35 0.37 -9.73
C LEU A 98 1.56 0.69 -8.25
N THR A 99 1.49 -0.30 -7.36
CA THR A 99 1.47 -0.11 -5.90
C THR A 99 2.65 0.72 -5.40
N ILE A 100 3.85 0.51 -5.95
CA ILE A 100 5.04 1.24 -5.51
C ILE A 100 4.96 2.73 -5.88
N PHE A 101 4.55 3.04 -7.10
CA PHE A 101 4.42 4.43 -7.58
C PHE A 101 3.32 5.17 -6.83
N ILE A 102 2.19 4.49 -6.58
CA ILE A 102 1.07 5.05 -5.83
C ILE A 102 1.50 5.34 -4.40
N ASN A 103 2.17 4.40 -3.71
CA ASN A 103 2.63 4.63 -2.34
C ASN A 103 3.70 5.72 -2.24
N ILE A 104 4.62 5.85 -3.21
CA ILE A 104 5.56 6.97 -3.27
C ILE A 104 4.80 8.30 -3.38
N GLY A 105 3.83 8.39 -4.29
CA GLY A 105 2.99 9.59 -4.44
C GLY A 105 2.20 9.92 -3.17
N LEU A 106 1.67 8.90 -2.49
CA LEU A 106 0.93 9.07 -1.24
C LEU A 106 1.83 9.53 -0.08
N VAL A 107 3.08 9.08 -0.01
CA VAL A 107 4.05 9.60 0.98
C VAL A 107 4.30 11.09 0.76
N ILE A 108 4.51 11.52 -0.50
CA ILE A 108 4.70 12.94 -0.84
C ILE A 108 3.44 13.74 -0.51
N ALA A 109 2.26 13.18 -0.78
CA ALA A 109 0.99 13.81 -0.44
C ALA A 109 0.84 13.98 1.08
N ILE A 110 1.17 12.96 1.87
CA ILE A 110 1.17 13.01 3.34
C ILE A 110 2.11 14.11 3.83
N TYR A 111 3.35 14.14 3.34
CA TYR A 111 4.32 15.19 3.67
C TYR A 111 3.83 16.61 3.34
N SER A 112 3.01 16.77 2.29
CA SER A 112 2.52 18.09 1.88
C SER A 112 1.36 18.59 2.73
N VAL A 113 0.75 17.72 3.54
CA VAL A 113 -0.47 18.00 4.30
C VAL A 113 -0.30 17.81 5.81
N THR A 114 0.89 17.37 6.21
CA THR A 114 1.46 17.44 7.56
C THR A 114 2.44 18.61 7.56
#